data_AF-A0A7X4BSF9-F1
#
_entry.id   AF-A0A7X4BSF9-F1
#
_cell.length_a   1.000
_cell.length_b   1.000
_cell.length_c   1.000
_cell.angle_alpha   90.00
_cell.angle_beta   90.00
_cell.angle_gamma   90.00
#
_symmetry.space_group_name_H-M   'P 1'
#
loop_
_entity.id
_entity.type
_entity.pdbx_description
1 polymer ?
#
loop_
_entity_poly.entity_id
_entity_poly.type
_entity_poly.pdbx_seq_one_letter_code
_entity_poly.pdbx_strand_id
1 'polypeptide(L)'
;MLPPQPDRHHERPGGGVGVRSVGARGPGEVEPASRVGLLVSPTHSSDRFEVRLDRAAVAEATGAWREAGPGGAVAGSLRYVRAGDVVDQTPVFRHALTTAPGGEPRLLGAEAVARVPGALRVVTWNVSSLSFRNNEDAFRRVVAALAPDVLLLDEIFFAVTREDLARFTRGLAAEGEAWTWWLASGGGRQRTAVGAMGREVRGESEMGRIGYRPGALDGWLRAVGDEAEVPGMAPPSVLARAEAEGGLSATGAWVTVDGHDILFVPVDLQSAGYDGSPRDRLRELQARTLNEAVAAALDDRPGAGLIVAGDLNVVGSARPVDELRRGLGIGGRDLEVARIERLRDRSLATWRSTWGEDPFSPGRLDYLLYREAVLRVERAFLFDAADMSASARDALGILESDTQKSDHLPLVVDFAVR
;
A
#
# COMPACT_ATOMS: atom_id res chain seq x y z
N MET A 1 -33.10 -4.80 -17.31
CA MET A 1 -33.22 -4.39 -15.90
C MET A 1 -32.67 -5.51 -15.04
N LEU A 2 -31.47 -5.35 -14.49
CA LEU A 2 -30.96 -6.26 -13.47
C LEU A 2 -31.65 -5.91 -12.13
N PRO A 3 -31.99 -6.90 -11.29
CA PRO A 3 -32.67 -6.64 -10.04
C PRO A 3 -31.75 -5.86 -9.09
N PRO A 4 -32.31 -5.00 -8.22
CA PRO A 4 -31.53 -4.29 -7.21
C PRO A 4 -30.87 -5.31 -6.27
N GLN A 5 -29.57 -5.13 -6.01
CA GLN A 5 -28.88 -5.93 -5.01
C GLN A 5 -29.40 -5.56 -3.61
N PRO A 6 -29.61 -6.55 -2.72
CA PRO A 6 -30.05 -6.29 -1.36
C PRO A 6 -28.95 -5.61 -0.53
N ASP A 7 -29.36 -4.63 0.28
CA ASP A 7 -28.52 -3.93 1.25
C ASP A 7 -27.80 -4.92 2.19
N ARG A 8 -26.48 -5.05 2.03
CA ARG A 8 -25.59 -5.88 2.88
C ARG A 8 -24.98 -5.07 4.03
N HIS A 9 -25.80 -4.38 4.82
CA HIS A 9 -25.31 -3.46 5.84
C HIS A 9 -25.17 -4.02 7.27
N HIS A 10 -25.55 -5.27 7.57
CA HIS A 10 -25.51 -5.74 8.97
C HIS A 10 -24.80 -7.05 9.31
N GLU A 11 -24.23 -7.78 8.36
CA GLU A 11 -23.46 -9.00 8.68
C GLU A 11 -22.28 -9.15 7.71
N ARG A 12 -21.21 -8.37 7.93
CA ARG A 12 -19.93 -8.59 7.25
C ARG A 12 -18.93 -9.24 8.21
N PRO A 13 -18.35 -10.41 7.89
CA PRO A 13 -17.31 -11.01 8.72
C PRO A 13 -16.03 -10.14 8.69
N GLY A 14 -15.56 -9.76 9.87
CA GLY A 14 -14.39 -8.87 10.08
C GLY A 14 -14.81 -7.56 10.74
N GLY A 15 -14.49 -7.38 12.03
CA GLY A 15 -14.95 -6.23 12.82
C GLY A 15 -14.25 -4.91 12.52
N GLY A 16 -13.27 -4.92 11.61
CA GLY A 16 -12.43 -3.75 11.30
C GLY A 16 -11.80 -3.14 12.55
N VAL A 17 -11.66 -1.82 12.57
CA VAL A 17 -11.17 -1.07 13.72
C VAL A 17 -12.23 -0.05 14.14
N GLY A 18 -12.50 0.05 15.43
CA GLY A 18 -13.48 0.98 15.96
C GLY A 18 -13.09 1.52 17.33
N VAL A 19 -13.77 2.58 17.74
CA VAL A 19 -13.56 3.26 19.02
C VAL A 19 -14.83 3.17 19.84
N ARG A 20 -14.72 2.86 21.13
CA ARG A 20 -15.84 3.01 22.07
C ARG A 20 -15.40 3.77 23.30
N SER A 21 -16.27 4.63 23.82
CA SER A 21 -16.03 5.25 25.13
C SER A 21 -16.27 4.25 26.25
N VAL A 22 -15.53 4.39 27.35
CA VAL A 22 -15.75 3.61 28.57
C VAL A 22 -16.10 4.60 29.68
N GLY A 23 -17.36 4.60 30.10
CA GLY A 23 -17.88 5.46 31.16
C GLY A 23 -18.19 4.69 32.44
N ALA A 24 -18.76 5.38 33.43
CA ALA A 24 -19.16 4.80 34.72
C ALA A 24 -20.18 3.63 34.59
N ARG A 25 -20.93 3.59 33.49
CA ARG A 25 -21.91 2.53 33.17
C ARG A 25 -21.31 1.37 32.36
N GLY A 26 -20.01 1.38 32.09
CA GLY A 26 -19.32 0.40 31.25
C GLY A 26 -19.00 0.90 29.83
N PRO A 27 -18.60 -0.01 28.92
CA PRO A 27 -18.30 0.32 27.53
C PRO A 27 -19.56 0.73 26.76
N GLY A 28 -19.46 1.81 25.98
CA GLY A 28 -20.48 2.22 25.02
C GLY A 28 -20.44 1.42 23.71
N GLU A 29 -21.22 1.87 22.73
CA GLU A 29 -21.22 1.31 21.37
C GLU A 29 -19.88 1.54 20.66
N VAL A 30 -19.59 0.68 19.68
CA VAL A 30 -18.40 0.79 18.84
C VAL A 30 -18.70 1.74 17.70
N GLU A 31 -18.01 2.87 17.68
CA GLU A 31 -18.00 3.80 16.57
C GLU A 31 -17.03 3.33 15.48
N PRO A 32 -17.44 3.33 14.20
CA PRO A 32 -16.58 2.94 13.09
C PRO A 32 -15.46 3.95 12.88
N ALA A 33 -14.30 3.48 12.38
CA ALA A 33 -13.12 4.31 12.19
C ALA A 33 -13.39 5.59 11.37
N SER A 34 -14.18 5.46 10.30
CA SER A 34 -14.54 6.58 9.42
C SER A 34 -15.29 7.70 10.15
N ARG A 35 -16.15 7.36 11.12
CA ARG A 35 -16.97 8.34 11.85
C ARG A 35 -16.17 9.18 12.83
N VAL A 36 -15.07 8.63 13.36
CA VAL A 36 -14.23 9.29 14.37
C VAL A 36 -12.89 9.77 13.82
N GLY A 37 -12.68 9.68 12.51
CA GLY A 37 -11.41 9.98 11.87
C GLY A 37 -10.25 9.15 12.41
N LEU A 38 -10.52 7.88 12.77
CA LEU A 38 -9.50 6.98 13.30
C LEU A 38 -8.58 6.51 12.17
N LEU A 39 -7.29 6.67 12.41
CA LEU A 39 -6.23 6.03 11.66
C LEU A 39 -5.33 5.30 12.64
N VAL A 40 -5.00 4.04 12.32
CA VAL A 40 -4.04 3.24 13.07
C VAL A 40 -2.99 2.71 12.11
N SER A 41 -1.73 2.88 12.46
CA SER A 41 -0.60 2.32 11.73
C SER A 41 0.37 1.67 12.73
N PRO A 42 0.94 0.50 12.43
CA PRO A 42 0.66 -0.31 11.25
C PRO A 42 -0.69 -1.05 11.32
N THR A 43 -1.06 -1.71 10.23
CA THR A 43 -2.24 -2.59 10.09
C THR A 43 -1.99 -4.04 10.54
N HIS A 44 -0.88 -4.29 11.24
CA HIS A 44 -0.46 -5.59 11.72
C HIS A 44 -0.07 -5.53 13.21
N SER A 45 0.02 -6.70 13.84
CA SER A 45 0.54 -6.91 15.18
C SER A 45 1.89 -6.21 15.33
N SER A 46 1.96 -5.27 16.26
CA SER A 46 3.15 -4.47 16.54
C SER A 46 3.23 -4.15 18.02
N ASP A 47 4.43 -3.87 18.51
CA ASP A 47 4.64 -3.27 19.83
C ASP A 47 4.59 -1.74 19.79
N ARG A 48 4.51 -1.15 18.59
CA ARG A 48 4.49 0.30 18.36
C ARG A 48 3.41 0.68 17.36
N PHE A 49 2.47 1.49 17.84
CA PHE A 49 1.39 2.03 17.03
C PHE A 49 1.45 3.55 16.95
N GLU A 50 1.10 4.08 15.78
CA GLU A 50 0.65 5.43 15.55
C GLU A 50 -0.88 5.42 15.52
N VAL A 51 -1.50 6.28 16.33
CA VAL A 51 -2.96 6.43 16.39
C VAL A 51 -3.31 7.90 16.19
N ARG A 52 -4.21 8.18 15.26
CA ARG A 52 -4.80 9.49 15.05
C ARG A 52 -6.31 9.41 15.18
N LEU A 53 -6.88 10.43 15.81
CA LEU A 53 -8.32 10.59 16.02
C LEU A 53 -8.70 12.04 15.75
N ASP A 54 -9.86 12.25 15.14
CA ASP A 54 -10.48 13.57 15.07
C ASP A 54 -11.16 13.88 16.40
N ARG A 55 -10.65 14.89 17.11
CA ARG A 55 -11.17 15.24 18.45
C ARG A 55 -12.61 15.70 18.41
N ALA A 56 -13.02 16.45 17.38
CA ALA A 56 -14.39 16.94 17.24
C ALA A 56 -15.33 15.77 16.92
N ALA A 57 -14.94 14.92 15.98
CA ALA A 57 -15.74 13.77 15.59
C ALA A 57 -15.88 12.75 16.73
N VAL A 58 -14.82 12.48 17.50
CA VAL A 58 -14.88 11.64 18.71
C VAL A 58 -15.83 12.25 19.75
N ALA A 59 -15.77 13.57 19.96
CA ALA A 59 -16.61 14.25 20.95
C ALA A 59 -18.08 14.29 20.57
N GLU A 60 -18.37 14.41 19.28
CA GLU A 60 -19.70 14.29 18.71
C GLU A 60 -20.25 12.88 18.87
N ALA A 61 -19.51 11.88 18.39
CA ALA A 61 -19.95 10.48 18.35
C ALA A 61 -20.08 9.85 19.74
N THR A 62 -19.09 10.05 20.60
CA THR A 62 -19.01 9.30 21.87
C THR A 62 -19.42 10.11 23.10
N GLY A 63 -19.55 11.43 22.97
CA GLY A 63 -19.68 12.36 24.09
C GLY A 63 -18.41 12.52 24.95
N ALA A 64 -17.37 11.72 24.71
CA ALA A 64 -16.09 11.85 25.40
C ALA A 64 -15.33 13.10 24.95
N TRP A 65 -14.41 13.60 25.76
CA TRP A 65 -13.47 14.68 25.39
C TRP A 65 -14.08 16.06 25.08
N ARG A 66 -15.41 16.24 25.20
CA ARG A 66 -16.10 17.52 25.03
C ARG A 66 -15.51 18.67 25.88
N GLU A 67 -14.92 18.34 27.02
CA GLU A 67 -14.30 19.29 27.96
C GLU A 67 -12.76 19.22 27.99
N ALA A 68 -12.14 18.37 27.16
CA ALA A 68 -10.70 18.14 27.18
C ALA A 68 -9.95 19.21 26.36
N GLY A 69 -9.86 20.42 26.92
CA GLY A 69 -9.01 21.50 26.42
C GLY A 69 -7.52 21.31 26.75
N PRO A 70 -6.65 22.30 26.46
CA PRO A 70 -5.27 22.30 26.91
C PRO A 70 -5.19 22.06 28.43
N GLY A 71 -4.48 21.02 28.84
CA GLY A 71 -4.40 20.57 30.25
C GLY A 71 -5.34 19.42 30.63
N GLY A 72 -6.24 19.01 29.73
CA GLY A 72 -7.00 17.76 29.86
C GLY A 72 -6.13 16.53 29.57
N ALA A 73 -6.57 15.35 30.01
CA ALA A 73 -5.91 14.09 29.70
C ALA A 73 -6.92 13.06 29.19
N VAL A 74 -6.51 12.29 28.17
CA VAL A 74 -7.26 11.15 27.67
C VAL A 74 -6.57 9.87 28.13
N ALA A 75 -7.36 8.83 28.37
CA ALA A 75 -6.87 7.50 28.68
C ALA A 75 -7.51 6.49 27.74
N GLY A 76 -6.77 5.45 27.36
CA GLY A 76 -7.26 4.43 26.43
C GLY A 76 -6.44 3.15 26.49
N SER A 77 -6.93 2.13 25.80
CA SER A 77 -6.22 0.86 25.57
C SER A 77 -6.62 0.34 24.19
N LEU A 78 -5.68 -0.19 23.41
CA LEU A 78 -5.99 -0.91 22.19
C LEU A 78 -6.32 -2.36 22.57
N ARG A 79 -7.33 -2.94 21.92
CA ARG A 79 -7.77 -4.32 22.17
C ARG A 79 -7.91 -5.05 20.84
N TYR A 80 -7.27 -6.20 20.74
CA TYR A 80 -7.47 -7.13 19.64
C TYR A 80 -8.58 -8.12 20.01
N VAL A 81 -9.66 -8.12 19.24
CA VAL A 81 -10.84 -8.94 19.50
C VAL A 81 -11.02 -9.95 18.37
N ARG A 82 -11.19 -11.22 18.70
CA ARG A 82 -11.45 -12.31 17.74
C ARG A 82 -12.63 -13.13 18.21
N ALA A 83 -13.62 -13.31 17.34
CA ALA A 83 -14.86 -14.04 17.64
C ALA A 83 -15.58 -13.55 18.93
N GLY A 84 -15.46 -12.26 19.24
CA GLY A 84 -16.06 -11.64 20.43
C GLY A 84 -15.15 -11.60 21.67
N ASP A 85 -14.07 -12.38 21.68
CA ASP A 85 -13.13 -12.46 22.81
C ASP A 85 -11.95 -11.50 22.65
N VAL A 86 -11.54 -10.85 23.74
CA VAL A 86 -10.30 -10.06 23.77
C VAL A 86 -9.12 -11.04 23.79
N VAL A 87 -8.39 -11.10 22.69
CA VAL A 87 -7.20 -11.95 22.51
C VAL A 87 -5.95 -11.27 23.04
N ASP A 88 -5.84 -9.96 22.83
CA ASP A 88 -4.72 -9.15 23.33
C ASP A 88 -5.18 -7.73 23.66
N GLN A 89 -4.46 -7.06 24.56
CA GLN A 89 -4.75 -5.71 24.98
C GLN A 89 -3.50 -4.99 25.51
N THR A 90 -3.35 -3.73 25.11
CA THR A 90 -2.31 -2.85 25.68
C THR A 90 -2.64 -2.45 27.13
N PRO A 91 -1.63 -2.13 27.96
CA PRO A 91 -1.85 -1.35 29.17
C PRO A 91 -2.65 -0.07 28.87
N VAL A 92 -3.34 0.44 29.90
CA VAL A 92 -4.02 1.73 29.77
C VAL A 92 -2.98 2.83 29.65
N PHE A 93 -2.94 3.49 28.49
CA PHE A 93 -2.11 4.67 28.29
C PHE A 93 -2.85 5.92 28.77
N ARG A 94 -2.09 6.96 29.11
CA ARG A 94 -2.58 8.31 29.38
C ARG A 94 -1.85 9.29 28.50
N HIS A 95 -2.58 10.18 27.85
CA HIS A 95 -2.03 11.23 27.01
C HIS A 95 -2.58 12.59 27.42
N ALA A 96 -1.69 13.51 27.79
CA ALA A 96 -2.07 14.87 28.11
C ALA A 96 -2.28 15.66 26.80
N LEU A 97 -3.44 16.30 26.67
CA LEU A 97 -3.73 17.20 25.57
C LEU A 97 -3.03 18.53 25.85
N THR A 98 -1.84 18.71 25.29
CA THR A 98 -1.03 19.94 25.47
C THR A 98 -1.37 21.03 24.47
N THR A 99 -2.15 20.70 23.45
CA THR A 99 -2.57 21.62 22.39
C THR A 99 -4.08 21.77 22.37
N ALA A 100 -4.56 22.97 22.05
CA ALA A 100 -5.96 23.15 21.67
C ALA A 100 -6.24 22.33 20.39
N PRO A 101 -7.50 21.92 20.14
CA PRO A 101 -7.88 21.44 18.81
C PRO A 101 -7.43 22.46 17.77
N GLY A 102 -6.50 22.05 16.89
CA GLY A 102 -6.04 22.90 15.79
C GLY A 102 -7.10 22.98 14.70
N GLY A 103 -7.01 24.01 13.85
CA GLY A 103 -7.75 24.02 12.58
C GLY A 103 -7.20 22.96 11.62
N GLU A 104 -7.90 22.73 10.51
CA GLU A 104 -7.43 21.80 9.48
C GLU A 104 -6.02 22.18 8.98
N PRO A 105 -5.15 21.18 8.68
CA PRO A 105 -3.90 21.44 8.01
C PRO A 105 -4.14 22.20 6.70
N ARG A 106 -3.27 23.17 6.40
CA ARG A 106 -3.38 23.97 5.17
C ARG A 106 -3.24 23.08 3.93
N LEU A 107 -4.00 23.41 2.89
CA LEU A 107 -3.80 22.85 1.56
C LEU A 107 -2.44 23.29 0.99
N LEU A 108 -1.90 22.47 0.10
CA LEU A 108 -0.55 22.59 -0.43
C LEU A 108 -0.52 23.37 -1.75
N GLY A 109 0.59 24.07 -2.00
CA GLY A 109 0.92 24.65 -3.29
C GLY A 109 1.56 23.62 -4.23
N ALA A 110 1.66 23.93 -5.52
CA ALA A 110 2.21 23.00 -6.53
C ALA A 110 3.70 22.67 -6.29
N GLU A 111 4.45 23.55 -5.63
CA GLU A 111 5.83 23.32 -5.21
C GLU A 111 5.98 22.13 -4.27
N ALA A 112 4.90 21.73 -3.58
CA ALA A 112 4.89 20.57 -2.71
C ALA A 112 5.15 19.25 -3.46
N VAL A 113 4.98 19.20 -4.78
CA VAL A 113 5.32 18.00 -5.59
C VAL A 113 6.52 18.21 -6.50
N ALA A 114 7.22 19.33 -6.37
CA ALA A 114 8.40 19.64 -7.19
C ALA A 114 9.46 18.52 -7.11
N ARG A 115 10.12 18.26 -8.25
CA ARG A 115 11.21 17.30 -8.36
C ARG A 115 12.46 17.79 -7.64
N VAL A 116 13.14 16.87 -6.96
CA VAL A 116 14.53 17.12 -6.54
C VAL A 116 15.41 17.11 -7.79
N PRO A 117 16.17 18.19 -8.09
CA PRO A 117 17.01 18.25 -9.28
C PRO A 117 18.03 17.11 -9.33
N GLY A 118 18.14 16.44 -10.48
CA GLY A 118 19.07 15.33 -10.69
C GLY A 118 18.71 14.02 -9.98
N ALA A 119 17.61 13.97 -9.24
CA ALA A 119 17.15 12.74 -8.61
C ALA A 119 16.33 11.88 -9.59
N LEU A 120 16.47 10.56 -9.42
CA LEU A 120 15.62 9.54 -10.01
C LEU A 120 14.29 9.50 -9.24
N ARG A 121 13.21 9.98 -9.86
CA ARG A 121 11.86 9.92 -9.29
C ARG A 121 11.19 8.60 -9.63
N VAL A 122 10.92 7.81 -8.59
CA VAL A 122 10.17 6.56 -8.67
C VAL A 122 8.79 6.78 -8.07
N VAL A 123 7.76 6.42 -8.82
CA VAL A 123 6.37 6.38 -8.32
C VAL A 123 5.89 4.95 -8.31
N THR A 124 5.30 4.50 -7.20
CA THR A 124 4.55 3.23 -7.16
C THR A 124 3.09 3.49 -6.82
N TRP A 125 2.18 2.79 -7.50
CA TRP A 125 0.75 2.97 -7.30
C TRP A 125 -0.06 1.71 -7.63
N ASN A 126 -0.79 1.19 -6.64
CA ASN A 126 -1.88 0.25 -6.84
C ASN A 126 -3.02 0.96 -7.60
N VAL A 127 -3.39 0.44 -8.77
CA VAL A 127 -4.38 1.08 -9.66
C VAL A 127 -5.79 0.47 -9.57
N SER A 128 -6.05 -0.34 -8.54
CA SER A 128 -7.35 -0.95 -8.23
C SER A 128 -8.00 -1.65 -9.43
N SER A 129 -7.25 -2.48 -10.16
CA SER A 129 -7.72 -3.37 -11.23
C SER A 129 -8.54 -2.67 -12.32
N LEU A 130 -9.87 -2.81 -12.29
CA LEU A 130 -10.76 -2.28 -13.32
C LEU A 130 -10.86 -0.76 -13.24
N SER A 131 -10.57 -0.16 -12.09
CA SER A 131 -10.61 1.29 -11.95
C SER A 131 -9.62 1.96 -12.88
N PHE A 132 -8.41 1.39 -13.04
CA PHE A 132 -7.41 1.85 -13.99
C PHE A 132 -7.97 2.06 -15.40
N ARG A 133 -8.77 1.10 -15.88
CA ARG A 133 -9.40 1.16 -17.20
C ARG A 133 -10.56 2.14 -17.25
N ASN A 134 -11.39 2.13 -16.21
CA ASN A 134 -12.61 2.92 -16.19
C ASN A 134 -12.37 4.41 -15.92
N ASN A 135 -11.22 4.75 -15.35
CA ASN A 135 -10.87 6.10 -14.93
C ASN A 135 -9.48 6.52 -15.45
N GLU A 136 -9.06 6.02 -16.61
CA GLU A 136 -7.71 6.21 -17.17
C GLU A 136 -7.23 7.67 -17.09
N ASP A 137 -8.08 8.63 -17.46
CA ASP A 137 -7.75 10.06 -17.45
C ASP A 137 -7.33 10.60 -16.07
N ALA A 138 -7.91 10.10 -14.99
CA ALA A 138 -7.56 10.50 -13.63
C ALA A 138 -6.14 10.02 -13.27
N PHE A 139 -5.84 8.75 -13.56
CA PHE A 139 -4.51 8.18 -13.38
C PHE A 139 -3.48 8.93 -14.23
N ARG A 140 -3.82 9.26 -15.48
CA ARG A 140 -2.95 10.01 -16.40
C ARG A 140 -2.60 11.40 -15.87
N ARG A 141 -3.59 12.15 -15.37
CA ARG A 141 -3.37 13.49 -14.78
C ARG A 141 -2.43 13.42 -13.58
N VAL A 142 -2.64 12.44 -12.70
CA VAL A 142 -1.77 12.24 -11.52
C VAL A 142 -0.34 11.87 -11.95
N VAL A 143 -0.16 10.93 -12.88
CA VAL A 143 1.16 10.57 -13.39
C VAL A 143 1.84 11.77 -14.06
N ALA A 144 1.11 12.56 -14.85
CA ALA A 144 1.63 13.78 -15.45
C ALA A 144 2.10 14.80 -14.41
N ALA A 145 1.29 15.03 -13.36
CA ALA A 145 1.61 15.96 -12.29
C ALA A 145 2.82 15.53 -11.44
N LEU A 146 3.00 14.22 -11.24
CA LEU A 146 4.11 13.67 -10.48
C LEU A 146 5.40 13.58 -11.30
N ALA A 147 5.29 13.46 -12.63
CA ALA A 147 6.38 13.35 -13.59
C ALA A 147 7.47 12.31 -13.20
N PRO A 148 7.09 11.03 -13.01
CA PRO A 148 8.04 9.97 -12.67
C PRO A 148 9.03 9.68 -13.82
N ASP A 149 10.25 9.30 -13.45
CA ASP A 149 11.20 8.67 -14.37
C ASP A 149 10.93 7.16 -14.50
N VAL A 150 10.52 6.53 -13.39
CA VAL A 150 10.09 5.13 -13.33
C VAL A 150 8.76 5.04 -12.61
N LEU A 151 7.81 4.31 -13.21
CA LEU A 151 6.48 4.07 -12.69
C LEU A 151 6.27 2.57 -12.46
N LEU A 152 5.96 2.22 -11.22
CA LEU A 152 5.66 0.87 -10.77
C LEU A 152 4.15 0.80 -10.56
N LEU A 153 3.49 -0.11 -11.26
CA LEU A 153 2.05 -0.31 -11.13
C LEU A 153 1.79 -1.71 -10.64
N ASP A 154 0.89 -1.82 -9.68
CA ASP A 154 0.37 -3.07 -9.16
C ASP A 154 -1.17 -3.08 -9.22
N GLU A 155 -1.76 -4.26 -9.01
CA GLU A 155 -3.18 -4.50 -9.25
C GLU A 155 -3.67 -4.20 -10.68
N ILE A 156 -2.83 -4.29 -11.71
CA ILE A 156 -3.29 -4.10 -13.10
C ILE A 156 -4.25 -5.22 -13.50
N PHE A 157 -5.46 -4.88 -13.95
CA PHE A 157 -6.44 -5.88 -14.41
C PHE A 157 -5.86 -6.80 -15.50
N PHE A 158 -6.07 -8.12 -15.38
CA PHE A 158 -5.43 -9.12 -16.23
C PHE A 158 -5.58 -8.90 -17.74
N ALA A 159 -6.63 -8.23 -18.20
CA ALA A 159 -6.82 -8.00 -19.63
C ALA A 159 -6.01 -6.80 -20.18
N VAL A 160 -5.41 -5.94 -19.34
CA VAL A 160 -4.60 -4.79 -19.76
C VAL A 160 -3.35 -5.27 -20.47
N THR A 161 -3.08 -4.77 -21.67
CA THR A 161 -1.92 -5.16 -22.47
C THR A 161 -0.78 -4.15 -22.34
N ARG A 162 0.42 -4.50 -22.82
CA ARG A 162 1.53 -3.52 -22.95
C ARG A 162 1.16 -2.36 -23.88
N GLU A 163 0.32 -2.60 -24.88
CA GLU A 163 -0.18 -1.55 -25.77
C GLU A 163 -1.14 -0.59 -25.06
N ASP A 164 -1.99 -1.10 -24.16
CA ASP A 164 -2.83 -0.26 -23.29
C ASP A 164 -1.94 0.64 -22.39
N LEU A 165 -0.87 0.10 -21.79
CA LEU A 165 0.09 0.90 -21.00
C LEU A 165 0.84 1.95 -21.83
N ALA A 166 1.23 1.60 -23.06
CA ALA A 166 1.84 2.55 -23.99
C ALA A 166 0.85 3.66 -24.40
N ARG A 167 -0.45 3.34 -24.56
CA ARG A 167 -1.50 4.34 -24.79
C ARG A 167 -1.69 5.23 -23.58
N PHE A 168 -1.76 4.65 -22.39
CA PHE A 168 -1.88 5.34 -21.09
C PHE A 168 -0.79 6.38 -20.88
N THR A 169 0.42 6.17 -21.40
CA THR A 169 1.55 7.11 -21.26
C THR A 169 1.79 8.00 -22.48
N ARG A 170 1.00 7.85 -23.55
CA ARG A 170 1.15 8.64 -24.77
C ARG A 170 1.00 10.13 -24.48
N GLY A 171 1.99 10.93 -24.87
CA GLY A 171 1.98 12.38 -24.64
C GLY A 171 2.31 12.80 -23.20
N LEU A 172 2.70 11.86 -22.33
CA LEU A 172 3.23 12.16 -20.99
C LEU A 172 4.77 12.19 -20.96
N ALA A 173 5.43 11.86 -22.07
CA ALA A 173 6.88 11.93 -22.18
C ALA A 173 7.34 13.36 -22.50
N ALA A 174 8.55 13.70 -22.08
CA ALA A 174 9.21 14.91 -22.57
C ALA A 174 9.46 14.83 -24.08
N GLU A 175 9.72 15.97 -24.71
CA GLU A 175 9.95 16.05 -26.14
C GLU A 175 11.13 15.14 -26.56
N GLY A 176 10.89 14.24 -27.51
CA GLY A 176 11.89 13.27 -27.99
C GLY A 176 12.05 12.01 -27.13
N GLU A 177 11.36 11.91 -26.00
CA GLU A 177 11.38 10.74 -25.12
C GLU A 177 10.12 9.88 -25.29
N ALA A 178 10.20 8.62 -24.88
CA ALA A 178 9.08 7.70 -24.91
C ALA A 178 9.07 6.83 -23.65
N TRP A 179 7.87 6.41 -23.25
CA TRP A 179 7.69 5.42 -22.20
C TRP A 179 7.91 4.02 -22.75
N THR A 180 8.76 3.24 -22.10
CA THR A 180 8.87 1.81 -22.34
C THR A 180 8.34 1.03 -21.13
N TRP A 181 7.78 -0.14 -21.39
CA TRP A 181 7.01 -0.89 -20.39
C TRP A 181 7.39 -2.36 -20.38
N TRP A 182 7.53 -2.94 -19.20
CA TRP A 182 7.50 -4.37 -18.94
C TRP A 182 6.25 -4.70 -18.12
N LEU A 183 5.54 -5.75 -18.53
CA LEU A 183 4.30 -6.17 -17.89
C LEU A 183 4.43 -7.66 -17.57
N ALA A 184 4.10 -8.03 -16.34
CA ALA A 184 4.13 -9.41 -15.88
C ALA A 184 3.29 -10.32 -16.81
N SER A 185 3.79 -11.52 -17.08
CA SER A 185 3.02 -12.61 -17.67
C SER A 185 2.32 -13.47 -16.61
N GLY A 186 2.78 -13.41 -15.35
CA GLY A 186 2.13 -13.98 -14.15
C GLY A 186 1.22 -13.01 -13.38
N GLY A 187 0.75 -13.44 -12.20
CA GLY A 187 -0.09 -12.69 -11.25
C GLY A 187 -1.58 -13.04 -11.29
N GLY A 188 -2.02 -13.82 -12.28
CA GLY A 188 -3.42 -14.23 -12.40
C GLY A 188 -4.34 -13.06 -12.76
N ARG A 189 -5.25 -12.68 -11.85
CA ARG A 189 -6.30 -11.67 -12.11
C ARG A 189 -5.81 -10.22 -12.01
N GLN A 190 -4.75 -10.00 -11.25
CA GLN A 190 -4.08 -8.74 -11.02
C GLN A 190 -2.60 -8.92 -11.37
N ARG A 191 -2.02 -7.98 -12.10
CA ARG A 191 -0.65 -8.07 -12.60
C ARG A 191 0.12 -6.83 -12.22
N THR A 192 1.43 -6.90 -12.35
CA THR A 192 2.32 -5.77 -12.06
C THR A 192 3.10 -5.35 -13.31
N ALA A 193 3.51 -4.07 -13.35
CA ALA A 193 4.25 -3.52 -14.47
C ALA A 193 5.31 -2.50 -14.03
N VAL A 194 6.39 -2.44 -14.82
CA VAL A 194 7.46 -1.45 -14.73
C VAL A 194 7.44 -0.60 -15.99
N GLY A 195 7.23 0.70 -15.84
CA GLY A 195 7.36 1.68 -16.91
C GLY A 195 8.56 2.58 -16.65
N ALA A 196 9.33 2.94 -17.68
CA ALA A 196 10.37 3.95 -17.57
C ALA A 196 10.30 4.94 -18.72
N MET A 197 10.52 6.21 -18.38
CA MET A 197 10.44 7.36 -19.27
C MET A 197 11.84 7.66 -19.83
N GLY A 198 11.97 7.68 -21.17
CA GLY A 198 13.24 7.99 -21.84
C GLY A 198 14.32 6.90 -21.67
N ARG A 199 13.94 5.72 -21.17
CA ARG A 199 14.87 4.63 -20.81
C ARG A 199 14.38 3.30 -21.36
N GLU A 200 15.31 2.41 -21.65
CA GLU A 200 15.00 1.02 -21.96
C GLU A 200 14.63 0.26 -20.68
N VAL A 201 13.51 -0.45 -20.71
CA VAL A 201 13.12 -1.42 -19.69
C VAL A 201 13.42 -2.84 -20.20
N ARG A 202 14.38 -3.50 -19.57
CA ARG A 202 14.78 -4.89 -19.88
C ARG A 202 14.15 -5.82 -18.85
N GLY A 203 13.11 -6.55 -19.23
CA GLY A 203 12.46 -7.52 -18.34
C GLY A 203 13.42 -8.59 -17.84
N GLU A 204 13.35 -8.92 -16.56
CA GLU A 204 14.03 -10.09 -16.00
C GLU A 204 13.19 -11.33 -16.33
N SER A 205 13.70 -12.21 -17.20
CA SER A 205 12.90 -13.28 -17.81
C SER A 205 12.38 -14.26 -16.78
N GLU A 206 13.20 -14.60 -15.78
CA GLU A 206 12.82 -15.51 -14.69
C GLU A 206 11.76 -14.88 -13.76
N MET A 207 11.66 -13.55 -13.77
CA MET A 207 10.64 -12.80 -13.03
C MET A 207 9.47 -12.36 -13.91
N GLY A 208 9.38 -12.78 -15.18
CA GLY A 208 8.20 -12.53 -16.02
C GLY A 208 6.95 -13.21 -15.45
N ARG A 209 7.12 -14.41 -14.91
CA ARG A 209 6.13 -15.16 -14.13
C ARG A 209 6.84 -15.88 -12.98
N ILE A 210 6.65 -15.40 -11.76
CA ILE A 210 7.26 -15.99 -10.57
C ILE A 210 6.41 -17.16 -10.09
N GLY A 211 6.96 -18.37 -10.19
CA GLY A 211 6.34 -19.61 -9.71
C GLY A 211 6.79 -19.98 -8.30
N TYR A 212 6.05 -20.90 -7.68
CA TYR A 212 6.40 -21.47 -6.39
C TYR A 212 7.29 -22.70 -6.56
N ARG A 213 8.19 -22.94 -5.61
CA ARG A 213 8.96 -24.19 -5.57
C ARG A 213 8.02 -25.41 -5.54
N PRO A 214 8.41 -26.54 -6.14
CA PRO A 214 7.62 -27.77 -6.09
C PRO A 214 7.20 -28.14 -4.66
N GLY A 215 5.90 -28.35 -4.46
CA GLY A 215 5.32 -28.73 -3.17
C GLY A 215 5.19 -27.61 -2.13
N ALA A 216 5.60 -26.37 -2.43
CA ALA A 216 5.49 -25.26 -1.48
C ALA A 216 4.03 -24.90 -1.14
N LEU A 217 3.18 -24.79 -2.18
CA LEU A 217 1.74 -24.53 -2.00
C LEU A 217 1.03 -25.71 -1.31
N ASP A 218 1.37 -26.95 -1.66
CA ASP A 218 0.81 -28.14 -0.98
C ASP A 218 1.22 -28.20 0.49
N GLY A 219 2.48 -27.81 0.77
CA GLY A 219 3.00 -27.70 2.13
C GLY A 219 2.26 -26.64 2.94
N TRP A 220 2.04 -25.46 2.35
CA TRP A 220 1.24 -24.40 2.94
C TRP A 220 -0.20 -24.86 3.21
N LEU A 221 -0.87 -25.46 2.22
CA LEU A 221 -2.25 -25.94 2.34
C LEU A 221 -2.40 -26.98 3.47
N ARG A 222 -1.45 -27.92 3.58
CA ARG A 222 -1.43 -28.88 4.70
C ARG A 222 -1.24 -28.20 6.06
N ALA A 223 -0.46 -27.12 6.12
CA ALA A 223 -0.17 -26.43 7.37
C ALA A 223 -1.35 -25.58 7.86
N VAL A 224 -2.11 -24.96 6.95
CA VAL A 224 -3.22 -24.06 7.29
C VAL A 224 -4.59 -24.73 7.30
N GLY A 225 -4.70 -25.93 6.73
CA GLY A 225 -5.98 -26.62 6.53
C GLY A 225 -6.76 -26.03 5.35
N ASP A 226 -7.99 -26.51 5.11
CA ASP A 226 -8.84 -26.06 3.99
C ASP A 226 -10.17 -25.43 4.43
N GLU A 227 -10.26 -25.03 5.70
CA GLU A 227 -11.44 -24.32 6.19
C GLU A 227 -11.37 -22.84 5.81
N ALA A 228 -12.49 -22.29 5.35
CA ALA A 228 -12.58 -20.86 5.06
C ALA A 228 -12.42 -20.03 6.34
N GLU A 229 -11.60 -18.98 6.30
CA GLU A 229 -11.31 -18.12 7.44
C GLU A 229 -12.55 -17.48 8.05
N VAL A 230 -13.54 -17.16 7.20
CA VAL A 230 -14.86 -16.65 7.56
C VAL A 230 -15.90 -17.14 6.53
N PRO A 231 -17.19 -17.22 6.89
CA PRO A 231 -18.25 -17.62 5.96
C PRO A 231 -18.23 -16.79 4.67
N GLY A 232 -18.26 -17.46 3.51
CA GLY A 232 -18.29 -16.83 2.19
C GLY A 232 -16.93 -16.45 1.59
N MET A 233 -15.83 -16.59 2.34
CA MET A 233 -14.48 -16.47 1.76
C MET A 233 -14.07 -17.75 1.02
N ALA A 234 -13.24 -17.57 -0.01
CA ALA A 234 -12.60 -18.70 -0.69
C ALA A 234 -11.72 -19.48 0.31
N PRO A 235 -11.86 -20.82 0.36
CA PRO A 235 -11.02 -21.66 1.21
C PRO A 235 -9.58 -21.71 0.68
N PRO A 236 -8.61 -22.09 1.52
CA PRO A 236 -7.19 -22.18 1.16
C PRO A 236 -6.89 -22.95 -0.14
N SER A 237 -7.58 -24.06 -0.44
CA SER A 237 -7.38 -24.85 -1.66
C SER A 237 -7.67 -24.06 -2.95
N VAL A 238 -8.65 -23.17 -2.91
CA VAL A 238 -8.97 -22.27 -4.04
C VAL A 238 -7.85 -21.24 -4.23
N LEU A 239 -7.29 -20.71 -3.13
CA LEU A 239 -6.14 -19.80 -3.19
C LEU A 239 -4.90 -20.51 -3.75
N ALA A 240 -4.55 -21.70 -3.23
CA ALA A 240 -3.43 -22.49 -3.73
C ALA A 240 -3.56 -22.78 -5.23
N ARG A 241 -4.76 -23.12 -5.70
CA ARG A 241 -5.00 -23.36 -7.13
C ARG A 241 -4.79 -22.09 -7.96
N ALA A 242 -5.35 -20.97 -7.53
CA ALA A 242 -5.18 -19.69 -8.21
C ALA A 242 -3.71 -19.28 -8.29
N GLU A 243 -2.95 -19.48 -7.21
CA GLU A 243 -1.51 -19.21 -7.14
C GLU A 243 -0.69 -20.15 -8.04
N ALA A 244 -1.03 -21.44 -8.08
CA ALA A 244 -0.36 -22.40 -8.97
C ALA A 244 -0.59 -22.06 -10.46
N GLU A 245 -1.82 -21.67 -10.82
CA GLU A 245 -2.21 -21.31 -12.19
C GLU A 245 -1.66 -19.93 -12.60
N GLY A 246 -1.79 -18.92 -11.74
CA GLY A 246 -1.43 -17.53 -12.02
C GLY A 246 0.03 -17.17 -11.77
N GLY A 247 0.67 -17.82 -10.80
CA GLY A 247 1.93 -17.35 -10.22
C GLY A 247 1.73 -16.10 -9.35
N LEU A 248 2.79 -15.72 -8.62
CA LEU A 248 2.80 -14.57 -7.74
C LEU A 248 2.61 -13.27 -8.54
N SER A 249 1.79 -12.35 -8.04
CA SER A 249 1.59 -11.00 -8.62
C SER A 249 2.79 -10.09 -8.33
N ALA A 250 3.91 -10.36 -9.00
CA ALA A 250 5.08 -9.50 -9.05
C ALA A 250 5.85 -9.76 -10.35
N THR A 251 6.71 -8.81 -10.72
CA THR A 251 7.66 -8.98 -11.82
C THR A 251 8.95 -8.21 -11.56
N GLY A 252 9.96 -8.42 -12.39
CA GLY A 252 11.25 -7.72 -12.30
C GLY A 252 11.62 -7.13 -13.65
N ALA A 253 12.12 -5.90 -13.64
CA ALA A 253 12.74 -5.32 -14.83
C ALA A 253 13.94 -4.44 -14.48
N TRP A 254 14.97 -4.54 -15.32
CA TRP A 254 16.19 -3.75 -15.24
C TRP A 254 16.03 -2.45 -16.00
N VAL A 255 16.41 -1.35 -15.36
CA VAL A 255 16.55 -0.04 -15.99
C VAL A 255 17.94 0.51 -15.63
N THR A 256 18.65 1.02 -16.64
CA THR A 256 19.96 1.64 -16.42
C THR A 256 19.76 3.15 -16.18
N VAL A 257 20.23 3.63 -15.04
CA VAL A 257 20.17 5.04 -14.63
C VAL A 257 21.58 5.50 -14.30
N ASP A 258 22.05 6.53 -15.01
CA ASP A 258 23.38 7.12 -14.83
C ASP A 258 24.54 6.11 -14.85
N GLY A 259 24.39 5.04 -15.64
CA GLY A 259 25.38 3.96 -15.76
C GLY A 259 25.23 2.83 -14.73
N HIS A 260 24.26 2.91 -13.82
CA HIS A 260 23.96 1.89 -12.84
C HIS A 260 22.74 1.07 -13.27
N ASP A 261 22.86 -0.25 -13.27
CA ASP A 261 21.72 -1.15 -13.43
C ASP A 261 20.93 -1.21 -12.12
N ILE A 262 19.63 -0.97 -12.20
CA ILE A 262 18.70 -1.04 -11.06
C ILE A 262 17.58 -2.02 -11.42
N LEU A 263 17.35 -3.02 -10.56
CA LEU A 263 16.19 -3.91 -10.65
C LEU A 263 14.99 -3.27 -9.97
N PHE A 264 13.90 -3.13 -10.70
CA PHE A 264 12.61 -2.66 -10.20
C PHE A 264 11.63 -3.82 -10.10
N VAL A 265 11.00 -3.96 -8.92
CA VAL A 265 10.15 -5.09 -8.59
C VAL A 265 8.81 -4.60 -8.01
N PRO A 266 7.81 -4.34 -8.87
CA PRO A 266 6.45 -4.09 -8.41
C PRO A 266 5.81 -5.36 -7.88
N VAL A 267 5.04 -5.27 -6.79
CA VAL A 267 4.44 -6.42 -6.09
C VAL A 267 3.06 -6.10 -5.53
N ASP A 268 2.17 -7.09 -5.59
CA ASP A 268 0.86 -7.13 -4.95
C ASP A 268 0.72 -8.49 -4.23
N LEU A 269 0.78 -8.47 -2.90
CA LEU A 269 0.68 -9.68 -2.07
C LEU A 269 -0.77 -9.98 -1.68
N GLN A 270 -1.04 -11.23 -1.29
CA GLN A 270 -2.38 -11.70 -0.93
C GLN A 270 -3.09 -10.78 0.09
N SER A 271 -4.18 -10.15 -0.34
CA SER A 271 -4.99 -9.27 0.52
C SER A 271 -5.74 -10.00 1.63
N ALA A 272 -6.21 -9.24 2.61
CA ALA A 272 -7.03 -9.68 3.75
C ALA A 272 -6.33 -10.70 4.69
N GLY A 273 -7.12 -11.19 5.65
CA GLY A 273 -6.66 -12.08 6.73
C GLY A 273 -6.37 -11.33 8.02
N TYR A 274 -5.78 -12.04 8.97
CA TYR A 274 -5.36 -11.56 10.29
C TYR A 274 -4.11 -12.31 10.73
N ASP A 275 -3.50 -11.93 11.84
CA ASP A 275 -2.25 -12.54 12.30
C ASP A 275 -2.37 -14.07 12.41
N GLY A 276 -1.52 -14.78 11.65
CA GLY A 276 -1.45 -16.23 11.61
C GLY A 276 -2.56 -16.92 10.80
N SER A 277 -3.44 -16.18 10.13
CA SER A 277 -4.49 -16.74 9.28
C SER A 277 -3.91 -17.38 8.00
N PRO A 278 -4.62 -18.31 7.33
CA PRO A 278 -4.21 -18.83 6.02
C PRO A 278 -3.69 -17.78 5.03
N ARG A 279 -4.36 -16.64 4.88
CA ARG A 279 -3.93 -15.54 3.99
C ARG A 279 -2.65 -14.84 4.46
N ASP A 280 -2.48 -14.62 5.76
CA ASP A 280 -1.23 -14.09 6.33
C ASP A 280 -0.07 -15.07 6.11
N ARG A 281 -0.30 -16.37 6.28
CA ARG A 281 0.67 -17.42 5.96
C ARG A 281 0.98 -17.55 4.47
N LEU A 282 0.01 -17.26 3.61
CA LEU A 282 0.24 -17.21 2.16
C LEU A 282 1.12 -16.01 1.80
N ARG A 283 0.88 -14.84 2.41
CA ARG A 283 1.77 -13.67 2.24
C ARG A 283 3.20 -13.94 2.71
N GLU A 284 3.39 -14.65 3.83
CA GLU A 284 4.73 -15.09 4.25
C GLU A 284 5.40 -15.98 3.18
N LEU A 285 4.66 -16.92 2.56
CA LEU A 285 5.17 -17.76 1.48
C LEU A 285 5.49 -16.96 0.22
N GLN A 286 4.61 -16.03 -0.17
CA GLN A 286 4.81 -15.15 -1.32
C GLN A 286 6.05 -14.27 -1.12
N ALA A 287 6.19 -13.63 0.05
CA ALA A 287 7.34 -12.80 0.38
C ALA A 287 8.67 -13.56 0.27
N ARG A 288 8.74 -14.78 0.80
CA ARG A 288 9.93 -15.65 0.65
C ARG A 288 10.17 -16.03 -0.81
N THR A 289 9.12 -16.40 -1.55
CA THR A 289 9.23 -16.77 -2.97
C THR A 289 9.76 -15.60 -3.80
N LEU A 290 9.28 -14.38 -3.53
CA LEU A 290 9.76 -13.17 -4.19
C LEU A 290 11.19 -12.83 -3.78
N ASN A 291 11.55 -12.94 -2.50
CA ASN A 291 12.91 -12.74 -2.03
C ASN A 291 13.90 -13.65 -2.78
N GLU A 292 13.58 -14.93 -2.92
CA GLU A 292 14.41 -15.91 -3.63
C GLU A 292 14.54 -15.59 -5.13
N ALA A 293 13.45 -15.19 -5.79
CA ALA A 293 13.47 -14.80 -7.20
C ALA A 293 14.34 -13.54 -7.42
N VAL A 294 14.23 -12.57 -6.50
CA VAL A 294 15.03 -11.34 -6.53
C VAL A 294 16.51 -11.65 -6.26
N ALA A 295 16.81 -12.53 -5.29
CA ALA A 295 18.18 -12.97 -5.03
C ALA A 295 18.81 -13.61 -6.28
N ALA A 296 18.10 -14.54 -6.93
CA ALA A 296 18.57 -15.20 -8.15
C ALA A 296 18.83 -14.19 -9.29
N ALA A 297 17.96 -13.19 -9.47
CA ALA A 297 18.17 -12.13 -10.47
C ALA A 297 19.43 -11.29 -10.18
N LEU A 298 19.80 -11.15 -8.91
CA LEU A 298 20.95 -10.37 -8.46
C LEU A 298 22.27 -11.15 -8.43
N ASP A 299 22.25 -12.47 -8.58
CA ASP A 299 23.46 -13.32 -8.47
C ASP A 299 24.56 -12.87 -9.45
N ASP A 300 24.19 -12.54 -10.68
CA ASP A 300 25.13 -12.05 -11.70
C ASP A 300 25.40 -10.53 -11.61
N ARG A 301 24.69 -9.81 -10.72
CA ARG A 301 24.76 -8.35 -10.55
C ARG A 301 24.74 -7.93 -9.07
N PRO A 302 25.68 -8.42 -8.25
CA PRO A 302 25.63 -8.20 -6.79
C PRO A 302 25.76 -6.72 -6.39
N GLY A 303 26.34 -5.88 -7.26
CA GLY A 303 26.46 -4.43 -7.07
C GLY A 303 25.32 -3.58 -7.63
N ALA A 304 24.31 -4.18 -8.27
CA ALA A 304 23.20 -3.42 -8.84
C ALA A 304 22.31 -2.77 -7.78
N GLY A 305 21.58 -1.73 -8.16
CA GLY A 305 20.49 -1.18 -7.36
C GLY A 305 19.30 -2.13 -7.32
N LEU A 306 18.47 -2.01 -6.28
CA LEU A 306 17.21 -2.76 -6.15
C LEU A 306 16.16 -1.86 -5.50
N ILE A 307 14.98 -1.84 -6.10
CA ILE A 307 13.75 -1.28 -5.52
C ILE A 307 12.65 -2.33 -5.63
N VAL A 308 12.06 -2.69 -4.49
CA VAL A 308 10.85 -3.52 -4.40
C VAL A 308 9.73 -2.66 -3.83
N ALA A 309 8.62 -2.50 -4.54
CA ALA A 309 7.57 -1.58 -4.11
C ALA A 309 6.17 -1.99 -4.57
N GLY A 310 5.13 -1.55 -3.85
CA GLY A 310 3.74 -1.83 -4.17
C GLY A 310 2.95 -2.25 -2.94
N ASP A 311 1.76 -2.82 -3.16
CA ASP A 311 0.89 -3.31 -2.10
C ASP A 311 1.40 -4.62 -1.49
N LEU A 312 2.00 -4.54 -0.31
CA LEU A 312 2.43 -5.72 0.44
C LEU A 312 1.31 -6.32 1.28
N ASN A 313 0.14 -5.67 1.31
CA ASN A 313 -1.03 -6.09 2.04
C ASN A 313 -0.67 -6.47 3.49
N VAL A 314 0.17 -5.67 4.16
CA VAL A 314 0.74 -6.01 5.48
C VAL A 314 -0.31 -5.86 6.58
N VAL A 315 -1.26 -6.79 6.59
CA VAL A 315 -2.33 -6.94 7.57
C VAL A 315 -2.06 -8.18 8.43
N GLY A 316 -2.31 -8.14 9.73
CA GLY A 316 -2.02 -9.30 10.58
C GLY A 316 -0.60 -9.32 11.12
N SER A 317 0.42 -9.78 10.38
CA SER A 317 1.81 -9.82 10.87
C SER A 317 2.78 -8.95 10.06
N ALA A 318 3.90 -8.54 10.68
CA ALA A 318 5.00 -7.84 10.02
C ALA A 318 5.89 -8.78 9.16
N ARG A 319 5.71 -10.10 9.31
CA ARG A 319 6.59 -11.12 8.75
C ARG A 319 6.75 -11.05 7.23
N PRO A 320 5.72 -10.74 6.42
CA PRO A 320 5.92 -10.59 4.98
C PRO A 320 6.97 -9.53 4.62
N VAL A 321 7.03 -8.41 5.34
CA VAL A 321 8.04 -7.37 5.12
C VAL A 321 9.43 -7.86 5.54
N ASP A 322 9.51 -8.52 6.70
CA ASP A 322 10.78 -9.06 7.21
C ASP A 322 11.36 -10.16 6.31
N GLU A 323 10.53 -11.07 5.80
CA GLU A 323 10.94 -12.11 4.86
C GLU A 323 11.37 -11.51 3.53
N LEU A 324 10.62 -10.54 2.99
CA LEU A 324 10.94 -9.92 1.71
C LEU A 324 12.26 -9.14 1.77
N ARG A 325 12.53 -8.40 2.84
CA ARG A 325 13.72 -7.55 2.94
C ARG A 325 15.01 -8.31 3.24
N ARG A 326 14.90 -9.54 3.75
CA ARG A 326 16.02 -10.28 4.34
C ARG A 326 17.15 -10.52 3.34
N GLY A 327 18.36 -10.08 3.69
CA GLY A 327 19.59 -10.45 2.97
C GLY A 327 19.75 -9.93 1.53
N LEU A 328 18.81 -9.16 0.99
CA LEU A 328 18.88 -8.62 -0.38
C LEU A 328 19.70 -7.33 -0.51
N GLY A 329 20.22 -6.78 0.58
CA GLY A 329 21.17 -5.69 0.61
C GLY A 329 22.60 -6.14 0.29
N ILE A 330 23.49 -5.20 -0.03
CA ILE A 330 24.90 -5.51 -0.31
C ILE A 330 25.58 -6.08 0.94
N GLY A 331 26.28 -7.21 0.78
CA GLY A 331 26.96 -7.90 1.87
C GLY A 331 26.01 -8.67 2.79
N GLY A 332 24.82 -9.05 2.31
CA GLY A 332 23.84 -9.82 3.07
C GLY A 332 23.07 -8.99 4.11
N ARG A 333 23.10 -7.66 4.00
CA ARG A 333 22.23 -6.77 4.80
C ARG A 333 20.78 -6.92 4.34
N ASP A 334 19.85 -6.47 5.16
CA ASP A 334 18.45 -6.34 4.74
C ASP A 334 18.27 -5.10 3.85
N LEU A 335 17.18 -5.06 3.08
CA LEU A 335 16.74 -3.84 2.42
C LEU A 335 16.25 -2.81 3.45
N GLU A 336 16.49 -1.55 3.14
CA GLU A 336 15.92 -0.43 3.87
C GLU A 336 14.47 -0.21 3.47
N VAL A 337 13.62 0.10 4.45
CA VAL A 337 12.20 0.42 4.22
C VAL A 337 12.05 1.93 4.20
N ALA A 338 11.64 2.51 3.08
CA ALA A 338 11.40 3.94 2.99
C ALA A 338 10.26 4.36 3.94
N ARG A 339 10.48 5.44 4.70
CA ARG A 339 9.43 6.12 5.46
C ARG A 339 8.81 7.18 4.57
N ILE A 340 7.56 6.95 4.16
CA ILE A 340 6.85 7.78 3.19
C ILE A 340 5.59 8.30 3.87
N GLU A 341 5.56 9.60 4.13
CA GLU A 341 4.46 10.27 4.83
C GLU A 341 3.61 11.08 3.84
N ARG A 342 2.30 11.15 4.07
CA ARG A 342 1.41 12.05 3.33
C ARG A 342 1.76 13.50 3.59
N LEU A 343 1.83 14.30 2.53
CA LEU A 343 2.32 15.69 2.61
C LEU A 343 1.51 16.57 3.57
N ARG A 344 0.18 16.46 3.57
CA ARG A 344 -0.68 17.37 4.35
C ARG A 344 -0.71 17.07 5.84
N ASP A 345 -0.74 15.79 6.20
CA ASP A 345 -1.06 15.38 7.56
C ASP A 345 -0.06 14.40 8.19
N ARG A 346 1.00 14.06 7.45
CA ARG A 346 2.11 13.18 7.84
C ARG A 346 1.72 11.75 8.19
N SER A 347 0.50 11.34 7.81
CA SER A 347 0.03 9.96 7.89
C SER A 347 0.94 9.00 7.13
N LEU A 348 1.10 7.78 7.65
CA LEU A 348 1.68 6.66 6.92
C LEU A 348 0.65 5.78 6.18
N ALA A 349 -0.65 6.07 6.32
CA ALA A 349 -1.68 5.32 5.62
C ALA A 349 -1.62 5.58 4.12
N THR A 350 -1.48 4.49 3.38
CA THR A 350 -1.40 4.45 1.92
C THR A 350 -2.72 4.00 1.32
N TRP A 351 -3.48 3.20 2.06
CA TRP A 351 -4.79 2.71 1.68
C TRP A 351 -5.90 3.34 2.55
N ARG A 352 -7.04 3.60 1.93
CA ARG A 352 -8.29 3.95 2.61
C ARG A 352 -9.47 3.40 1.83
N SER A 353 -10.51 2.96 2.53
CA SER A 353 -11.74 2.60 1.84
C SER A 353 -12.31 3.81 1.08
N THR A 354 -12.69 3.57 -0.17
CA THR A 354 -13.47 4.50 -1.00
C THR A 354 -14.97 4.18 -0.96
N TRP A 355 -15.35 3.16 -0.19
CA TRP A 355 -16.72 2.71 0.05
C TRP A 355 -17.22 3.29 1.39
N GLY A 356 -18.50 3.66 1.48
CA GLY A 356 -19.09 4.42 2.60
C GLY A 356 -18.74 3.94 4.03
N GLU A 357 -19.67 3.26 4.71
CA GLU A 357 -19.46 2.77 6.08
C GLU A 357 -18.61 1.49 6.11
N ASP A 358 -17.38 1.58 5.61
CA ASP A 358 -16.41 0.49 5.70
C ASP A 358 -15.85 0.38 7.14
N PRO A 359 -15.86 -0.81 7.77
CA PRO A 359 -15.32 -0.99 9.11
C PRO A 359 -13.79 -0.85 9.20
N PHE A 360 -13.05 -0.88 8.09
CA PHE A 360 -11.59 -0.77 8.12
C PHE A 360 -11.12 0.69 8.23
N SER A 361 -10.20 0.95 9.16
CA SER A 361 -9.50 2.24 9.21
C SER A 361 -8.50 2.35 8.05
N PRO A 362 -8.21 3.57 7.57
CA PRO A 362 -7.05 3.80 6.70
C PRO A 362 -5.79 3.17 7.28
N GLY A 363 -4.95 2.60 6.42
CA GLY A 363 -3.85 1.73 6.82
C GLY A 363 -2.64 1.80 5.89
N ARG A 364 -1.47 1.37 6.37
CA ARG A 364 -0.24 1.29 5.57
C ARG A 364 -0.12 -0.10 4.96
N LEU A 365 -0.52 -0.23 3.70
CA LEU A 365 -0.44 -1.47 2.92
C LEU A 365 0.69 -1.44 1.89
N ASP A 366 1.01 -0.25 1.38
CA ASP A 366 2.01 -0.03 0.34
C ASP A 366 3.37 0.32 0.96
N TYR A 367 4.42 -0.32 0.45
CA TYR A 367 5.78 -0.14 0.92
C TYR A 367 6.73 0.06 -0.26
N LEU A 368 7.86 0.70 0.01
CA LEU A 368 9.00 0.74 -0.89
C LEU A 368 10.23 0.33 -0.10
N LEU A 369 10.88 -0.73 -0.55
CA LEU A 369 12.10 -1.28 -0.02
C LEU A 369 13.22 -1.05 -1.03
N TYR A 370 14.40 -0.65 -0.56
CA TYR A 370 15.49 -0.31 -1.46
C TYR A 370 16.85 -0.72 -0.90
N ARG A 371 17.78 -0.94 -1.82
CA ARG A 371 19.18 -1.23 -1.50
C ARG A 371 19.94 0.07 -1.29
N GLU A 372 20.04 0.48 -0.02
CA GLU A 372 20.64 1.76 0.35
C GLU A 372 22.04 1.99 -0.20
N ALA A 373 22.86 0.95 -0.33
CA ALA A 373 24.25 1.08 -0.79
C ALA A 373 24.41 1.73 -2.17
N VAL A 374 23.39 1.63 -3.03
CA VAL A 374 23.35 2.20 -4.39
C VAL A 374 22.37 3.37 -4.49
N LEU A 375 21.40 3.45 -3.58
CA LEU A 375 20.28 4.39 -3.64
C LEU A 375 20.14 5.15 -2.32
N ARG A 376 20.14 6.48 -2.37
CA ARG A 376 19.84 7.32 -1.20
C ARG A 376 18.53 8.06 -1.42
N VAL A 377 17.60 7.96 -0.48
CA VAL A 377 16.36 8.75 -0.50
C VAL A 377 16.70 10.22 -0.24
N GLU A 378 16.42 11.08 -1.22
CA GLU A 378 16.50 12.55 -1.08
C GLU A 378 15.17 13.11 -0.58
N ARG A 379 14.06 12.57 -1.09
CA ARG A 379 12.71 12.98 -0.74
C ARG A 379 11.75 11.81 -0.89
N ALA A 380 10.77 11.72 0.00
CA ALA A 380 9.71 10.72 -0.07
C ALA A 380 8.38 11.30 0.43
N PHE A 381 7.29 11.05 -0.29
CA PHE A 381 5.95 11.48 0.12
C PHE A 381 4.82 10.64 -0.48
N LEU A 382 3.69 10.58 0.22
CA LEU A 382 2.42 10.11 -0.36
C LEU A 382 1.70 11.31 -0.97
N PHE A 383 1.20 11.14 -2.19
CA PHE A 383 0.49 12.19 -2.89
C PHE A 383 -1.01 11.95 -2.90
N ASP A 384 -1.78 12.96 -2.50
CA ASP A 384 -3.24 12.96 -2.58
C ASP A 384 -3.69 14.27 -3.25
N ALA A 385 -4.45 14.21 -4.35
CA ALA A 385 -4.90 15.39 -5.06
C ALA A 385 -5.82 16.28 -4.18
N ALA A 386 -6.51 15.68 -3.21
CA ALA A 386 -7.31 16.39 -2.21
C ALA A 386 -6.48 17.23 -1.23
N ASP A 387 -5.15 17.04 -1.17
CA ASP A 387 -4.27 17.87 -0.35
C ASP A 387 -3.90 19.20 -1.02
N MET A 388 -4.19 19.34 -2.32
CA MET A 388 -3.74 20.47 -3.12
C MET A 388 -4.78 21.60 -3.13
N SER A 389 -4.29 22.84 -3.00
CA SER A 389 -5.11 24.04 -3.19
C SER A 389 -5.70 24.10 -4.60
N ALA A 390 -6.79 24.83 -4.81
CA ALA A 390 -7.40 24.98 -6.14
C ALA A 390 -6.39 25.49 -7.18
N SER A 391 -5.62 26.53 -6.84
CA SER A 391 -4.56 27.05 -7.72
C SER A 391 -3.46 26.03 -8.02
N ALA A 392 -3.12 25.17 -7.06
CA ALA A 392 -2.14 24.11 -7.30
C ALA A 392 -2.69 23.01 -8.20
N ARG A 393 -3.98 22.66 -8.06
CA ARG A 393 -4.66 21.71 -8.94
C ARG A 393 -4.73 22.21 -10.37
N ASP A 394 -5.06 23.48 -10.56
CA ASP A 394 -5.06 24.13 -11.87
C ASP A 394 -3.65 24.12 -12.50
N ALA A 395 -2.62 24.45 -11.72
CA ALA A 395 -1.23 24.47 -12.19
C ALA A 395 -0.70 23.07 -12.56
N LEU A 396 -1.12 22.03 -11.83
CA LEU A 396 -0.72 20.65 -12.06
C LEU A 396 -1.61 19.92 -13.07
N GLY A 397 -2.74 20.52 -13.46
CA GLY A 397 -3.72 19.89 -14.36
C GLY A 397 -4.38 18.65 -13.76
N ILE A 398 -4.72 18.67 -12.46
CA ILE A 398 -5.35 17.56 -11.72
C ILE A 398 -6.70 17.98 -11.14
N LEU A 399 -7.56 17.01 -10.84
CA LEU A 399 -8.82 17.20 -10.12
C LEU A 399 -8.70 16.65 -8.69
N GLU A 400 -9.51 17.20 -7.77
CA GLU A 400 -9.52 16.76 -6.36
C GLU A 400 -9.75 15.26 -6.18
N SER A 401 -10.57 14.69 -7.06
CA SER A 401 -11.03 13.30 -6.99
C SER A 401 -10.16 12.33 -7.78
N ASP A 402 -9.07 12.79 -8.40
CA ASP A 402 -8.26 11.94 -9.27
C ASP A 402 -7.59 10.80 -8.49
N THR A 403 -7.05 11.09 -7.31
CA THR A 403 -6.46 10.08 -6.42
C THR A 403 -7.51 9.21 -5.73
N GLN A 404 -8.80 9.58 -5.77
CA GLN A 404 -9.90 8.75 -5.24
C GLN A 404 -10.37 7.67 -6.22
N LYS A 405 -9.76 7.61 -7.42
CA LYS A 405 -10.00 6.53 -8.38
C LYS A 405 -9.23 5.26 -8.03
N SER A 406 -8.28 5.35 -7.11
CA SER A 406 -7.74 4.21 -6.39
C SER A 406 -8.09 4.36 -4.90
N ASP A 407 -8.25 3.25 -4.21
CA ASP A 407 -8.28 3.18 -2.75
C ASP A 407 -6.88 3.28 -2.13
N HIS A 408 -5.84 3.28 -2.97
CA HIS A 408 -4.45 3.53 -2.61
C HIS A 408 -3.95 4.89 -3.10
N LEU A 409 -3.04 5.48 -2.34
CA LEU A 409 -2.32 6.70 -2.68
C LEU A 409 -1.00 6.36 -3.37
N PRO A 410 -0.59 7.11 -4.41
CA PRO A 410 0.72 6.97 -5.02
C PRO A 410 1.84 7.34 -4.02
N LEU A 411 2.84 6.47 -3.94
CA LEU A 411 4.09 6.67 -3.21
C LEU A 411 5.10 7.29 -4.16
N VAL A 412 5.69 8.42 -3.78
CA VAL A 412 6.68 9.15 -4.57
C VAL A 412 8.00 9.19 -3.82
N VAL A 413 9.08 8.72 -4.44
CA VAL A 413 10.42 8.74 -3.85
C VAL A 413 11.44 9.25 -4.88
N ASP A 414 12.17 10.29 -4.50
CA ASP A 414 13.28 10.84 -5.26
C ASP A 414 14.59 10.24 -4.70
N PHE A 415 15.35 9.56 -5.55
CA PHE A 415 16.62 8.92 -5.21
C PHE A 415 17.82 9.64 -5.82
N ALA A 416 18.89 9.77 -5.04
CA ALA A 416 20.24 9.92 -5.60
C ALA A 416 20.83 8.53 -5.85
N VAL A 417 21.28 8.28 -7.08
CA VAL A 417 22.00 7.07 -7.48
C VAL A 417 23.50 7.28 -7.21
N ARG A 418 24.16 6.28 -6.60
CA ARG A 418 25.56 6.38 -6.15
C ARG A 418 26.40 5.16 -6.49
#